data_AF-A0A4V0HYR3-F1
#
_entry.id   AF-A0A4V0HYR3-F1
#
_cell.length_a   1.000
_cell.length_b   1.000
_cell.length_c   1.000
_cell.angle_alpha   90.00
_cell.angle_beta   90.00
_cell.angle_gamma   90.00
#
_symmetry.space_group_name_H-M   'P 1'
#
loop_
_entity.id
_entity.type
_entity.pdbx_description
1 polymer ?
#
loop_
_entity_poly.entity_id
_entity_poly.type
_entity_poly.pdbx_seq_one_letter_code
_entity_poly.pdbx_strand_id
1 'polypeptide(L)' 'MRVALLVLVACGVVDLLACATLLAVVWVEHRRVRREAALAGEVVPSAAGQFGCLAAGGLAGFALLSGAAWLLLTG' A
#
# COMPACT_ATOMS: atom_id res chain seq x y z
N MET A 1 -23.49 4.00 16.30
CA MET A 1 -22.20 3.28 16.18
C MET A 1 -21.94 2.72 14.78
N ARG A 2 -22.92 2.07 14.13
CA ARG A 2 -22.75 1.50 12.77
C ARG A 2 -22.28 2.49 11.70
N VAL A 3 -22.81 3.72 11.70
CA VAL A 3 -22.41 4.78 10.76
C VAL A 3 -20.94 5.18 10.94
N ALA A 4 -20.48 5.35 12.18
CA ALA A 4 -19.08 5.70 12.46
C ALA A 4 -18.11 4.61 11.98
N LEU A 5 -18.50 3.34 12.12
CA LEU A 5 -17.73 2.20 11.62
C LEU A 5 -17.62 2.20 10.09
N LEU A 6 -18.73 2.48 9.39
CA LEU A 6 -18.74 2.59 7.93
C LEU A 6 -17.88 3.75 7.43
N VAL A 7 -17.92 4.90 8.12
CA VAL A 7 -17.07 6.06 7.81
C VAL A 7 -15.60 5.70 7.98
N LEU A 8 -15.22 5.00 9.07
CA LEU A 8 -13.85 4.55 9.29
C LEU A 8 -13.37 3.59 8.19
N VAL A 9 -14.20 2.65 7.77
CA VAL A 9 -13.86 1.74 6.65
C VAL A 9 -13.66 2.53 5.36
N ALA A 10 -14.55 3.47 5.04
CA ALA A 10 -14.42 4.32 3.86
C ALA A 10 -13.14 5.15 3.88
N CYS A 11 -12.79 5.77 5.02
CA CYS A 11 -11.52 6.47 5.21
C CYS A 11 -10.33 5.52 4.99
N GLY A 12 -10.37 4.32 5.57
CA GLY A 12 -9.30 3.32 5.38
C GLY A 12 -9.09 2.90 3.92
N VAL A 13 -10.16 2.83 3.11
CA VAL A 13 -10.05 2.59 1.66
C VAL A 13 -9.32 3.75 0.98
N VAL A 14 -9.72 4.98 1.30
CA VAL A 14 -9.10 6.20 0.73
C VAL A 14 -7.61 6.26 1.08
N ASP A 15 -7.26 5.96 2.33
CA ASP A 15 -5.87 5.94 2.79
C ASP A 15 -5.05 4.85 2.10
N LEU A 16 -5.63 3.66 1.90
CA LEU A 16 -5.00 2.60 1.11
C LEU A 16 -4.73 3.02 -0.33
N LEU A 17 -5.69 3.68 -0.98
CA LEU A 17 -5.52 4.19 -2.34
C LEU A 17 -4.43 5.27 -2.40
N ALA A 18 -4.38 6.17 -1.42
CA ALA A 18 -3.32 7.16 -1.29
C ALA A 18 -1.95 6.49 -1.08
N CYS A 19 -1.87 5.46 -0.22
CA CYS A 19 -0.63 4.72 -0.02
C CYS A 19 -0.20 3.95 -1.27
N ALA A 20 -1.14 3.30 -1.97
CA ALA A 20 -0.85 2.58 -3.20
C ALA A 20 -0.35 3.50 -4.31
N THR A 21 -0.96 4.69 -4.46
CA THR A 21 -0.50 5.69 -5.44
C THR A 21 0.89 6.22 -5.09
N LEU A 22 1.17 6.53 -3.82
CA LEU A 22 2.52 6.91 -3.38
C LEU A 22 3.55 5.81 -3.65
N LEU A 23 3.23 4.56 -3.32
CA LEU A 23 4.11 3.42 -3.60
C LEU A 23 4.36 3.25 -5.10
N ALA A 24 3.34 3.46 -5.95
CA ALA A 24 3.49 3.42 -7.40
C ALA A 24 4.41 4.52 -7.92
N VAL A 25 4.26 5.75 -7.42
CA VAL A 25 5.14 6.89 -7.78
C VAL A 25 6.59 6.59 -7.38
N VAL A 26 6.81 6.17 -6.12
CA VAL A 26 8.15 5.83 -5.62
C VAL A 26 8.74 4.67 -6.43
N TRP A 27 7.93 3.68 -6.82
CA TRP A 27 8.36 2.57 -7.65
C TRP A 27 8.84 3.02 -9.03
N VAL A 28 8.09 3.92 -9.68
CA VAL A 28 8.46 4.50 -10.98
C VAL A 28 9.77 5.27 -10.85
N GLU A 29 9.92 6.09 -9.81
CA GLU A 29 11.13 6.88 -9.61
C GLU A 29 12.34 5.99 -9.31
N HIS A 30 12.17 4.96 -8.46
CA HIS A 30 13.21 3.96 -8.23
C HIS A 30 13.63 3.26 -9.53
N ARG A 31 12.68 2.90 -10.40
CA ARG A 31 12.99 2.32 -11.72
C ARG A 31 13.75 3.29 -12.62
N ARG A 32 13.44 4.58 -12.56
CA ARG A 32 14.15 5.64 -13.28
C ARG A 32 15.60 5.76 -12.77
N VAL A 33 15.80 5.89 -11.47
CA VAL A 33 17.14 5.96 -10.84
C VAL A 33 17.97 4.73 -11.18
N ARG A 34 17.39 3.53 -11.17
CA ARG A 34 18.11 2.32 -11.58
C ARG A 34 18.56 2.35 -13.05
N ARG A 35 17.77 2.94 -13.95
CA ARG A 35 18.16 3.09 -15.36
C ARG A 35 19.30 4.09 -15.50
N GLU A 36 19.22 5.23 -14.81
CA GLU A 36 20.27 6.25 -14.82
C GLU A 36 21.58 5.73 -14.22
N ALA A 37 21.52 5.01 -13.10
CA ALA A 37 22.68 4.35 -12.49
C ALA A 37 23.31 3.31 -13.42
N ALA A 38 22.51 2.49 -14.11
CA ALA A 38 23.02 1.51 -15.07
C ALA A 38 23.77 2.17 -16.25
N LEU A 39 23.34 3.37 -16.69
CA LEU A 39 24.05 4.16 -17.70
C LEU A 39 25.37 4.74 -17.17
N ALA A 40 25.44 5.02 -15.87
CA ALA A 40 26.67 5.44 -15.18
C ALA A 40 27.61 4.28 -14.80
N GLY A 41 27.23 3.03 -15.09
CA GLY A 41 27.99 1.83 -14.69
C GLY A 41 27.84 1.47 -13.21
N GLU A 42 26.90 2.09 -12.50
CA GLU A 42 26.62 1.83 -11.09
C GLU A 42 25.55 0.75 -10.92
N VAL A 43 25.72 -0.10 -9.91
CA VAL A 43 24.78 -1.19 -9.61
C VAL A 43 23.90 -0.79 -8.43
N VAL A 44 22.65 -0.41 -8.71
CA VAL A 44 21.63 -0.17 -7.69
C VAL A 44 20.83 -1.46 -7.46
N PRO A 45 20.74 -1.99 -6.22
CA PRO A 45 19.97 -3.19 -5.91
C PRO A 45 18.46 -2.96 -6.06
N SER A 46 17.72 -4.03 -6.36
CA SER A 46 16.26 -3.94 -6.54
C SER A 46 15.53 -3.92 -5.21
N ALA A 47 14.77 -2.86 -4.93
CA ALA A 47 13.86 -2.79 -3.78
C ALA A 47 12.49 -3.47 -4.03
N ALA A 48 12.29 -4.21 -5.13
CA ALA A 48 11.01 -4.83 -5.50
C ALA A 48 10.37 -5.66 -4.39
N GLY A 49 11.17 -6.46 -3.69
CA GLY A 49 10.69 -7.29 -2.59
C GLY A 49 10.18 -6.47 -1.41
N GLN A 50 10.85 -5.36 -1.07
CA GLN A 50 10.43 -4.48 0.03
C GLN A 50 9.12 -3.78 -0.29
N PHE A 51 8.97 -3.24 -1.51
CA PHE A 51 7.71 -2.65 -1.97
C PHE A 51 6.56 -3.67 -2.00
N GLY A 52 6.85 -4.90 -2.46
CA GLY A 52 5.88 -6.00 -2.44
C GLY A 52 5.41 -6.35 -1.03
N CYS A 53 6.32 -6.48 -0.08
CA CYS A 53 5.98 -6.73 1.32
C CYS A 53 5.15 -5.61 1.95
N LEU A 54 5.49 -4.34 1.68
CA LEU A 54 4.72 -3.19 2.18
C LEU A 54 3.29 -3.17 1.63
N ALA A 55 3.13 -3.42 0.33
CA ALA A 55 1.81 -3.49 -0.31
C ALA A 55 0.98 -4.65 0.25
N ALA A 56 1.57 -5.85 0.38
CA ALA A 56 0.91 -7.02 0.94
C ALA A 56 0.47 -6.81 2.40
N GLY A 57 1.35 -6.21 3.22
CA GLY A 57 1.04 -5.89 4.62
C GLY A 57 -0.11 -4.91 4.76
N GLY A 58 -0.13 -3.83 3.96
CA GLY A 58 -1.23 -2.87 3.95
C GLY A 58 -2.57 -3.51 3.57
N LEU A 59 -2.59 -4.32 2.52
CA LEU A 59 -3.80 -5.04 2.08
C LEU A 59 -4.29 -6.05 3.13
N ALA A 60 -3.39 -6.83 3.72
CA ALA A 60 -3.74 -7.80 4.75
C ALA A 60 -4.31 -7.13 6.01
N GLY A 61 -3.68 -6.05 6.48
CA GLY A 61 -4.16 -5.27 7.61
C GLY A 61 -5.56 -4.70 7.37
N PHE A 62 -5.80 -4.14 6.18
CA PHE A 62 -7.12 -3.61 5.83
C PHE A 62 -8.19 -4.70 5.70
N ALA A 63 -7.86 -5.86 5.12
CA ALA A 63 -8.77 -6.99 5.03
C ALA A 63 -9.20 -7.49 6.43
N LEU A 64 -8.27 -7.56 7.38
CA LEU A 64 -8.55 -7.91 8.77
C LEU A 64 -9.47 -6.88 9.44
N LEU A 65 -9.18 -5.58 9.30
CA LEU A 65 -10.00 -4.51 9.89
C LEU A 65 -11.41 -4.49 9.30
N SER A 66 -11.54 -4.68 7.98
CA SER A 66 -12.82 -4.72 7.29
C SER A 66 -13.64 -5.97 7.67
N GLY A 67 -12.97 -7.12 7.81
CA GLY A 67 -13.61 -8.35 8.29
C GLY A 67 -14.09 -8.24 9.73
N ALA A 68 -13.28 -7.66 10.62
CA ALA A 68 -13.69 -7.38 12.00
C ALA A 68 -14.87 -6.41 12.04
N ALA A 69 -14.85 -5.37 11.21
CA ALA A 69 -15.95 -4.41 11.10
C ALA A 69 -17.26 -5.09 10.64
N TRP A 70 -17.19 -6.00 9.67
CA TRP A 70 -18.34 -6.77 9.21
C TRP A 70 -18.97 -7.60 10.33
N LEU A 71 -18.15 -8.38 11.05
CA LEU A 71 -18.62 -9.21 12.18
C LEU A 71 -19.33 -8.37 13.25
N LEU A 72 -18.83 -7.17 13.57
CA LEU A 72 -19.44 -6.26 14.53
C LEU A 72 -20.75 -5.61 14.03
N LEU A 73 -20.97 -5.55 12.72
CA LEU A 73 -22.21 -5.01 12.14
C LEU A 73 -23.31 -6.06 12.02
N THR A 74 -22.95 -7.32 11.81
CA THR A 74 -23.89 -8.44 11.62
C THR A 74 -24.15 -9.27 12.88
N GLY A 75 -23.24 -9.20 13.86
CA GLY A 75 -23.38 -9.84 15.17
C GLY A 75 -24.20 -9.05 16.18
#